data_AF-A0A378FVR6-F1
#
_entry.id   AF-A0A378FVR6-F1
#
_cell.length_a   1.000
_cell.length_b   1.000
_cell.length_c   1.000
_cell.angle_alpha   90.00
_cell.angle_beta   90.00
_cell.angle_gamma   90.00
#
_symmetry.space_group_name_H-M   'P 1'
#
loop_
_entity.id
_entity.type
_entity.pdbx_description
1 polymer ?
#
loop_
_entity_poly.entity_id
_entity_poly.type
_entity_poly.pdbx_seq_one_letter_code
_entity_poly.pdbx_strand_id
1 'polypeptide(L)'
;MNKQSITPEQFRAVAGTMPACRAADALGISQANFYRLAQSYSISTAFVYKPWKPEEKQIVAELRAAGESHKSIAMKMGRSVASVSRTLSRMRKRGAQ
;
A
#
# COMPACT_ATOMS: atom_id res chain seq x y z
N MET A 1 22.74 20.34 3.03
CA MET A 1 21.80 19.20 3.12
C MET A 1 21.08 19.28 4.45
N ASN A 2 19.79 19.62 4.45
CA ASN A 2 18.99 19.73 5.67
C ASN A 2 18.81 18.33 6.26
N LYS A 3 19.36 18.10 7.45
CA LYS A 3 19.13 16.87 8.23
C LYS A 3 17.71 16.97 8.79
N GLN A 4 16.71 16.51 8.02
CA GLN A 4 15.38 16.33 8.57
C GLN A 4 15.46 15.27 9.67
N SER A 5 15.23 15.69 10.92
CA SER A 5 15.19 14.83 12.09
C SER A 5 13.89 14.02 12.04
N ILE A 6 13.86 12.91 11.29
CA ILE A 6 12.72 12.00 11.31
C ILE A 6 12.63 11.38 12.69
N THR A 7 11.48 11.53 13.35
CA THR A 7 11.26 10.94 14.67
C THR A 7 10.89 9.46 14.56
N PRO A 8 11.09 8.65 15.63
CA PRO A 8 10.64 7.26 15.64
C PRO A 8 9.14 7.11 15.38
N GLU A 9 8.31 8.05 15.84
CA GLU A 9 6.85 8.04 15.65
C GLU A 9 6.47 8.21 14.17
N GLN A 10 7.09 9.19 13.50
CA GLN A 10 6.91 9.39 12.05
C GLN A 10 7.39 8.16 11.26
N PHE A 11 8.48 7.52 11.71
CA PHE A 11 8.98 6.31 11.08
C PHE A 11 8.00 5.13 11.24
N ARG A 12 7.43 4.93 12.43
CA ARG A 12 6.42 3.88 12.70
C ARG A 12 5.16 4.05 11.86
N ALA A 13 4.77 5.28 11.55
CA ALA A 13 3.60 5.55 10.73
C ALA A 13 3.74 4.99 9.29
N VAL A 14 4.96 4.89 8.76
CA VAL A 14 5.22 4.42 7.39
C VAL A 14 5.79 3.01 7.32
N ALA A 15 6.62 2.60 8.29
CA ALA A 15 7.30 1.31 8.28
C ALA A 15 6.29 0.15 8.34
N GLY A 16 6.44 -0.81 7.42
CA GLY A 16 5.56 -1.99 7.35
C GLY A 16 4.18 -1.74 6.73
N THR A 17 3.78 -0.49 6.47
CA THR A 17 2.53 -0.16 5.75
C THR A 17 2.68 -0.20 4.23
N MET A 18 3.91 -0.03 3.75
CA MET A 18 4.27 -0.01 2.33
C MET A 18 5.71 -0.51 2.11
N PRO A 19 6.09 -0.85 0.86
CA PRO A 19 7.47 -1.20 0.55
C PRO A 19 8.46 -0.10 0.94
N ALA A 20 9.66 -0.50 1.36
CA ALA A 20 10.68 0.41 1.90
C ALA A 20 11.00 1.61 0.96
N CYS A 21 11.00 1.41 -0.36
CA CYS A 21 11.21 2.52 -1.31
C CYS A 21 10.12 3.59 -1.19
N ARG A 22 8.85 3.19 -1.11
CA ARG A 22 7.73 4.14 -0.97
C ARG A 22 7.67 4.76 0.42
N ALA A 23 8.05 4.00 1.45
CA ALA A 23 8.17 4.53 2.80
C ALA A 23 9.27 5.59 2.89
N ALA A 24 10.39 5.39 2.18
CA ALA A 24 11.46 6.37 2.08
C ALA A 24 11.03 7.63 1.31
N ASP A 25 10.34 7.45 0.16
CA ASP A 25 9.76 8.56 -0.61
C ASP A 25 8.81 9.41 0.26
N ALA A 26 7.95 8.76 1.04
CA ALA A 26 6.99 9.43 1.93
C ALA A 26 7.66 10.25 3.05
N LEU A 27 8.87 9.84 3.46
CA LEU A 27 9.68 10.54 4.45
C LEU A 27 10.68 11.53 3.83
N GLY A 28 10.72 11.66 2.49
CA GLY A 28 11.65 12.56 1.80
C GLY A 28 13.12 12.16 1.93
N ILE A 29 13.41 10.87 2.18
CA ILE A 29 14.77 10.35 2.38
C ILE A 29 15.12 9.25 1.38
N SER A 30 16.42 8.96 1.25
CA SER A 30 16.87 7.81 0.48
C SER A 30 16.50 6.49 1.16
N GLN A 31 16.29 5.44 0.36
CA GLN A 31 16.02 4.10 0.86
C GLN A 31 17.14 3.56 1.77
N ALA A 32 18.41 3.92 1.51
CA ALA A 32 19.53 3.55 2.38
C ALA A 32 19.41 4.20 3.78
N ASN A 33 19.05 5.48 3.83
CA ASN A 33 18.79 6.17 5.10
C ASN A 33 17.58 5.58 5.82
N PHE A 34 16.57 5.12 5.09
CA PHE A 34 15.40 4.47 5.66
C PHE A 34 15.78 3.19 6.42
N TYR A 35 16.58 2.30 5.80
CA TYR A 35 17.05 1.09 6.48
C TYR A 35 17.97 1.40 7.66
N ARG A 36 18.85 2.40 7.53
CA ARG A 36 19.71 2.84 8.64
C ARG A 36 18.87 3.32 9.84
N LEU A 37 17.82 4.09 9.59
CA LEU A 37 16.90 4.55 10.65
C LEU A 37 16.10 3.39 11.25
N ALA A 38 15.60 2.47 10.43
CA ALA A 38 14.91 1.26 10.90
C ALA A 38 15.77 0.47 11.90
N GLN A 39 17.06 0.30 11.58
CA GLN A 39 18.01 -0.39 12.46
C GLN A 39 18.23 0.39 13.77
N SER A 40 18.44 1.71 13.68
CA SER A 40 18.65 2.56 14.87
C SER A 40 17.44 2.62 15.80
N TYR A 41 16.22 2.49 15.27
CA TYR A 41 14.98 2.49 16.04
C TYR A 41 14.47 1.09 16.39
N SER A 42 15.15 0.04 15.92
CA SER A 42 14.70 -1.36 16.05
C SER A 42 13.25 -1.57 15.56
N ILE A 43 12.88 -0.94 14.44
CA ILE A 43 11.54 -1.05 13.83
C ILE A 43 11.61 -1.98 12.61
N SER A 44 10.71 -2.95 12.56
CA SER A 44 10.59 -3.83 11.39
C SER A 44 10.11 -3.08 10.15
N THR A 45 10.80 -3.26 9.04
CA THR A 45 10.40 -2.73 7.72
C THR A 45 9.66 -3.77 6.88
N ALA A 46 9.33 -4.92 7.45
CA ALA A 46 8.70 -6.01 6.71
C ALA A 46 7.32 -5.56 6.22
N PHE A 47 7.19 -5.43 4.90
CA PHE A 47 5.91 -5.19 4.25
C PHE A 47 5.44 -6.49 3.60
N VAL A 48 4.31 -7.03 4.07
CA VAL A 48 3.67 -8.19 3.44
C VAL A 48 2.67 -7.69 2.41
N TYR A 49 2.99 -7.92 1.14
CA TYR A 49 2.00 -7.72 0.07
C TYR A 49 0.84 -8.69 0.30
N LYS A 50 -0.36 -8.17 0.56
CA LYS A 50 -1.58 -9.01 0.64
C LYS A 50 -2.06 -9.29 -0.78
N PRO A 51 -1.85 -10.51 -1.34
CA PRO A 51 -2.43 -10.84 -2.64
C PRO A 51 -3.95 -10.75 -2.58
N TRP A 52 -4.58 -10.51 -3.73
CA TRP A 52 -6.03 -10.58 -3.87
C TRP A 52 -6.43 -12.04 -4.05
N LYS A 53 -7.19 -12.58 -3.10
CA LYS A 53 -7.78 -13.90 -3.22
C LYS A 53 -8.88 -13.90 -4.32
N PRO A 54 -9.16 -15.05 -4.96
CA PRO A 54 -10.23 -15.15 -5.96
C PRO A 54 -11.58 -14.65 -5.45
N GLU A 55 -11.93 -14.95 -4.20
CA GLU A 55 -13.20 -14.58 -3.58
C GLU A 55 -13.28 -13.06 -3.38
N GLU A 56 -12.19 -12.44 -2.90
CA GLU A 56 -12.11 -10.98 -2.75
C GLU A 56 -12.25 -10.25 -4.10
N LYS A 57 -11.71 -10.83 -5.18
CA LYS A 57 -11.83 -10.26 -6.53
C LYS A 57 -13.28 -10.25 -6.99
N GLN A 58 -13.99 -11.36 -6.75
CA GLN A 58 -15.41 -11.48 -7.11
C GLN A 58 -16.25 -10.43 -6.37
N ILE A 59 -16.06 -10.30 -5.06
CA ILE A 59 -16.74 -9.28 -4.24
C ILE A 59 -16.48 -7.87 -4.78
N VAL A 60 -15.23 -7.55 -5.14
CA VAL A 60 -14.88 -6.22 -5.67
C VAL A 60 -15.48 -5.97 -7.06
N ALA A 61 -15.57 -6.99 -7.91
CA ALA A 61 -16.25 -6.89 -9.19
C ALA A 61 -17.75 -6.67 -9.03
N GLU A 62 -18.40 -7.38 -8.10
CA GLU A 62 -19.82 -7.22 -7.79
C GLU A 62 -20.13 -5.85 -7.21
N LEU A 63 -19.34 -5.37 -6.25
CA LEU A 63 -19.48 -4.01 -5.72
C LEU A 63 -19.32 -2.98 -6.84
N ARG A 64 -18.38 -3.19 -7.76
CA ARG A 64 -18.20 -2.29 -8.90
C ARG A 64 -19.38 -2.33 -9.86
N ALA A 65 -19.94 -3.51 -10.14
CA ALA A 65 -21.14 -3.68 -10.96
C ALA A 65 -22.37 -3.04 -10.31
N ALA A 66 -22.45 -3.04 -8.97
CA ALA A 66 -23.47 -2.35 -8.19
C ALA A 66 -23.31 -0.81 -8.16
N GLY A 67 -22.32 -0.26 -8.86
CA GLY A 67 -22.12 1.19 -8.97
C GLY A 67 -21.23 1.80 -7.88
N GLU A 68 -20.66 1.01 -6.98
CA GLU A 68 -19.80 1.53 -5.91
C GLU A 68 -18.54 2.21 -6.47
N SER A 69 -18.15 3.31 -5.82
CA SER A 69 -16.92 4.02 -6.16
C SER A 69 -15.69 3.24 -5.68
N HIS A 70 -14.55 3.38 -6.38
CA HIS A 70 -13.30 2.76 -5.94
C HIS A 70 -12.90 3.16 -4.51
N LYS A 71 -13.27 4.37 -4.07
CA LYS A 71 -13.02 4.87 -2.71
C LYS A 71 -13.86 4.10 -1.68
N SER A 72 -15.15 3.90 -1.95
CA SER A 72 -16.04 3.12 -1.09
C SER A 72 -15.58 1.67 -0.97
N ILE A 73 -15.27 1.04 -2.10
CA ILE A 73 -14.77 -0.34 -2.15
C ILE A 73 -13.44 -0.47 -1.38
N ALA A 74 -12.53 0.48 -1.55
CA ALA A 74 -11.26 0.50 -0.81
C ALA A 74 -11.47 0.53 0.71
N MET A 75 -12.39 1.37 1.19
CA MET A 75 -12.75 1.42 2.62
C MET A 75 -13.37 0.11 3.10
N LYS A 76 -14.34 -0.46 2.35
CA LYS A 76 -14.97 -1.74 2.70
C LYS A 76 -13.99 -2.92 2.74
N MET A 77 -13.04 -2.94 1.80
CA MET A 77 -12.06 -4.03 1.68
C MET A 77 -10.80 -3.82 2.54
N GLY A 78 -10.69 -2.68 3.25
CA GLY A 78 -9.48 -2.35 4.00
C GLY A 78 -8.21 -2.28 3.14
N ARG A 79 -8.34 -1.83 1.89
CA ARG A 79 -7.25 -1.76 0.90
C ARG A 79 -7.16 -0.37 0.29
N SER A 80 -6.05 -0.07 -0.38
CA SER A 80 -5.90 1.23 -1.05
C SER A 80 -6.72 1.31 -2.34
N VAL A 81 -7.18 2.52 -2.68
CA VAL A 81 -7.90 2.83 -3.93
C VAL A 81 -7.11 2.38 -5.16
N ALA A 82 -5.79 2.59 -5.14
CA ALA A 82 -4.89 2.17 -6.22
C ALA A 82 -4.86 0.63 -6.38
N SER A 83 -4.92 -0.12 -5.28
CA SER A 83 -4.99 -1.58 -5.31
C SER A 83 -6.29 -2.07 -5.95
N VAL A 84 -7.43 -1.49 -5.54
CA VAL A 84 -8.76 -1.81 -6.10
C VAL A 84 -8.80 -1.52 -7.60
N SER A 85 -8.40 -0.31 -8.02
CA SER A 85 -8.38 0.10 -9.43
C SER A 85 -7.52 -0.82 -10.31
N ARG A 86 -6.30 -1.16 -9.86
CA ARG A 86 -5.41 -2.08 -10.59
C ARG A 86 -5.99 -3.49 -10.69
N THR A 87 -6.62 -3.98 -9.62
CA THR A 87 -7.24 -5.32 -9.62
C THR A 87 -8.40 -5.38 -10.61
N LEU A 88 -9.33 -4.42 -10.56
CA LEU A 88 -10.45 -4.34 -11.49
C LEU A 88 -9.98 -4.21 -12.96
N SER A 89 -8.98 -3.36 -13.22
CA SER A 89 -8.41 -3.23 -14.56
C SER A 89 -7.79 -4.53 -15.07
N ARG A 90 -7.06 -5.26 -14.22
CA ARG A 90 -6.48 -6.57 -14.55
C ARG A 90 -7.55 -7.64 -14.79
N MET A 91 -8.63 -7.63 -14.00
CA MET A 91 -9.76 -8.54 -14.19
C MET A 91 -10.45 -8.28 -15.54
N ARG A 92 -10.70 -7.01 -15.89
CA ARG A 92 -11.28 -6.65 -17.20
C ARG A 92 -10.42 -7.12 -18.37
N LYS A 93 -9.10 -6.99 -18.28
CA LYS A 93 -8.17 -7.48 -19.32
C LYS A 93 -8.16 -9.00 -19.45
N ARG A 94 -8.48 -9.75 -18.39
CA ARG A 94 -8.50 -11.22 -18.39
C ARG A 94 -9.85 -11.80 -18.79
N GLY A 95 -10.95 -11.07 -18.59
CA GLY A 95 -12.31 -11.46 -19.02
C GLY A 95 -12.72 -10.94 -20.40
N ALA A 96 -11.81 -10.30 -21.14
CA ALA A 96 -12.00 -9.91 -22.53
C ALA A 96 -11.26 -10.92 -23.42
N GLN A 97 -11.80 -12.13 -23.51
CA GLN A 97 -11.51 -13.15 -24.52
C GLN A 97 -12.83 -13.79 -24.92
#